data_AF-A0AA38NMQ6-F1
#
_entry.id   AF-A0AA38NMQ6-F1
#
_cell.length_a   1.000
_cell.length_b   1.000
_cell.length_c   1.000
_cell.angle_alpha   90.00
_cell.angle_beta   90.00
_cell.angle_gamma   90.00
#
_symmetry.space_group_name_H-M   'P 1'
#
loop_
_entity.id
_entity.type
_entity.pdbx_description
1 polymer ?
#
loop_
_entity_poly.entity_id
_entity_poly.type
_entity_poly.pdbx_seq_one_letter_code
_entity_poly.pdbx_strand_id
1 'polypeptide(L)'
;DIHNLNPESWVMRDSLKHRELAFESKDASPAQRDDIYKAHGVQWTELLALPYWDPILFTVIDDMHLGYLGLFETHLCKIWGIN
;
A
#
# COMPACT_ATOMS: atom_id res chain seq x y z
N ASP A 1 -10.79 0.39 1.45
CA ASP A 1 -11.44 0.21 0.14
C ASP A 1 -10.66 1.04 -0.89
N ILE A 2 -10.31 0.44 -2.04
CA ILE A 2 -9.56 1.10 -3.12
C ILE A 2 -10.39 2.14 -3.86
N HIS A 3 -11.72 2.05 -3.80
CA HIS A 3 -12.63 2.99 -4.44
C HIS A 3 -13.01 4.17 -3.53
N ASN A 4 -12.45 4.25 -2.32
CA ASN A 4 -12.77 5.30 -1.37
C ASN A 4 -12.08 6.62 -1.74
N LEU A 5 -12.84 7.56 -2.28
CA LEU A 5 -12.37 8.89 -2.69
C LEU A 5 -12.60 9.98 -1.64
N ASN A 6 -13.02 9.64 -0.41
CA ASN A 6 -13.22 10.62 0.67
C ASN A 6 -11.93 10.78 1.53
N PRO A 7 -11.17 11.88 1.40
CA PRO A 7 -9.90 12.06 2.10
C PRO A 7 -10.04 12.08 3.63
N GLU A 8 -11.17 12.54 4.16
CA GLU A 8 -11.40 12.61 5.61
C GLU A 8 -11.50 11.24 6.27
N SER A 9 -11.83 10.21 5.48
CA SER A 9 -11.92 8.83 5.94
C SER A 9 -10.60 8.07 5.85
N TRP A 10 -9.56 8.70 5.26
CA TRP A 10 -8.27 8.05 5.08
C TRP A 10 -7.45 8.09 6.37
N VAL A 11 -6.95 6.93 6.77
CA VAL A 11 -6.08 6.80 7.95
C VAL A 11 -4.63 6.91 7.53
N MET A 12 -3.87 7.79 8.20
CA MET A 12 -2.43 7.91 7.98
C MET A 12 -1.72 6.60 8.30
N ARG A 13 -0.84 6.18 7.40
CA ARG A 13 -0.02 4.97 7.58
C ARG A 13 1.20 5.31 8.45
N ASP A 14 1.50 4.42 9.38
CA ASP A 14 2.70 4.48 10.23
C ASP A 14 3.71 3.42 9.78
N SER A 15 4.94 3.88 9.52
CA SER A 15 6.08 3.07 9.10
C SER A 15 6.51 2.06 10.17
N LEU A 16 6.47 2.44 11.45
CA LEU A 16 6.79 1.54 12.56
C LEU A 16 5.76 0.43 12.65
N LYS A 17 4.47 0.80 12.60
CA LYS A 17 3.39 -0.18 12.62
C LYS A 17 3.42 -1.12 11.42
N HIS A 18 3.73 -0.60 10.23
CA HIS A 18 3.91 -1.41 9.03
C HIS A 18 5.03 -2.44 9.24
N ARG A 19 6.16 -2.02 9.82
CA ARG A 19 7.30 -2.90 10.10
C ARG A 19 6.93 -4.00 11.10
N GLU A 20 6.25 -3.67 12.20
CA GLU A 20 5.75 -4.66 13.17
C GLU A 20 4.91 -5.75 12.50
N LEU A 21 3.91 -5.35 11.71
CA LEU A 21 3.02 -6.28 11.00
C LEU A 21 3.75 -7.12 9.96
N ALA A 22 4.76 -6.54 9.30
CA ALA A 22 5.57 -7.27 8.34
C ALA A 22 6.45 -8.33 9.01
N PHE A 23 7.04 -8.03 10.18
CA PHE A 23 7.77 -9.03 10.97
C PHE A 23 6.83 -10.10 11.53
N GLU A 24 5.63 -9.73 11.96
CA GLU A 24 4.60 -10.69 12.35
C GLU A 24 4.24 -11.63 11.19
N SER A 25 4.05 -11.07 9.99
CA SER A 25 3.84 -11.86 8.76
C SER A 25 5.02 -12.78 8.45
N LYS A 26 6.26 -12.34 8.66
CA LYS A 26 7.47 -13.15 8.46
C LYS A 26 7.46 -14.41 9.32
N ASP A 27 7.14 -14.27 10.60
CA ASP A 27 7.20 -15.36 11.58
C ASP A 27 5.92 -16.20 11.62
N ALA A 28 4.84 -15.73 10.97
CA ALA A 28 3.56 -16.40 10.86
C ALA A 28 3.56 -17.63 9.92
N SER A 29 2.63 -18.55 10.16
CA SER A 29 2.32 -19.65 9.24
C SER A 29 1.67 -19.16 7.94
N PRO A 30 1.64 -19.96 6.85
CA PRO A 30 1.04 -19.53 5.58
C PRO A 30 -0.41 -19.04 5.70
N ALA A 31 -1.25 -19.70 6.50
CA ALA A 31 -2.64 -19.26 6.71
C ALA A 31 -2.72 -17.91 7.43
N GLN A 32 -1.90 -17.74 8.47
CA GLN A 32 -1.84 -16.48 9.23
C GLN A 32 -1.27 -15.34 8.39
N ARG A 33 -0.33 -15.60 7.48
CA ARG A 33 0.18 -14.60 6.53
C ARG A 33 -0.92 -14.06 5.64
N ASP A 34 -1.78 -14.94 5.12
CA ASP A 34 -2.94 -14.55 4.33
C ASP A 34 -3.92 -13.70 5.15
N ASP A 35 -4.14 -14.05 6.42
CA ASP A 35 -5.01 -13.29 7.30
C ASP A 35 -4.45 -11.90 7.62
N ILE A 36 -3.15 -11.79 7.91
CA ILE A 36 -2.45 -10.51 8.11
C ILE A 36 -2.52 -9.66 6.84
N TYR A 37 -2.31 -10.27 5.66
CA TYR A 37 -2.40 -9.58 4.39
C TYR A 37 -3.82 -9.08 4.12
N LYS A 38 -4.85 -9.89 4.35
CA LYS A 38 -6.25 -9.47 4.18
C LYS A 38 -6.65 -8.35 5.14
N ALA A 39 -6.16 -8.38 6.38
CA ALA A 39 -6.48 -7.39 7.40
C ALA A 39 -5.75 -6.06 7.19
N HIS A 40 -4.46 -6.10 6.79
CA HIS A 40 -3.58 -4.92 6.81
C HIS A 40 -2.98 -4.55 5.46
N GLY A 41 -3.00 -5.47 4.48
CA GLY A 41 -2.32 -5.33 3.20
C GLY A 41 -0.80 -5.36 3.30
N VAL A 42 -0.25 -5.99 4.34
CA VAL A 42 1.19 -6.00 4.63
C VAL A 42 1.78 -7.39 4.40
N GLN A 43 2.98 -7.44 3.83
CA GLN A 43 3.79 -8.65 3.66
C GLN A 43 5.24 -8.37 4.03
N TRP A 44 5.96 -9.41 4.49
CA TRP A 44 7.39 -9.32 4.73
C TRP A 44 8.18 -9.15 3.43
N THR A 45 9.17 -8.26 3.46
CA THR A 45 10.23 -8.17 2.46
C THR A 45 11.56 -7.88 3.14
N GLU A 46 12.66 -8.31 2.55
CA GLU A 46 14.02 -8.09 3.06
C GLU A 46 14.37 -6.59 3.17
N LEU A 47 13.73 -5.74 2.36
CA LEU A 47 13.91 -4.28 2.42
C LEU A 47 13.53 -3.72 3.79
N LEU A 48 12.53 -4.29 4.46
CA LEU A 48 12.09 -3.85 5.79
C LEU A 48 13.09 -4.17 6.91
N ALA A 49 14.10 -5.01 6.64
CA ALA A 49 15.21 -5.22 7.56
C ALA A 49 16.21 -4.04 7.58
N LEU A 50 16.18 -3.18 6.57
CA LEU A 50 17.10 -2.05 6.45
C LEU A 50 16.69 -0.92 7.41
N PRO A 51 17.59 -0.43 8.28
CA PRO A 51 17.25 0.62 9.26
C PRO A 51 16.78 1.93 8.65
N TYR A 52 17.25 2.25 7.44
CA TYR A 52 16.93 3.49 6.74
C TYR A 52 15.70 3.38 5.83
N TRP A 53 15.18 2.17 5.61
CA TRP A 53 14.09 1.97 4.66
C TRP A 53 12.74 2.29 5.30
N ASP A 54 12.07 3.30 4.76
CA ASP A 54 10.71 3.67 5.13
C ASP A 54 9.75 3.35 3.97
N PRO A 55 8.91 2.31 4.09
CA PRO A 55 8.01 1.90 3.02
C PRO A 55 6.93 2.95 2.73
N ILE A 56 6.54 3.77 3.72
CA ILE A 56 5.49 4.77 3.56
C ILE A 56 6.03 5.98 2.81
N LEU A 57 7.23 6.44 3.16
CA LEU A 57 7.88 7.58 2.50
C LEU A 57 8.45 7.22 1.12
N PHE A 58 8.89 5.97 0.92
CA PHE A 58 9.53 5.53 -0.32
C PHE A 58 8.62 4.74 -1.25
N THR A 59 7.30 4.75 -1.00
CA THR A 59 6.33 4.22 -1.96
C THR A 59 6.39 5.07 -3.24
N VAL A 60 6.98 4.51 -4.29
CA VAL A 60 7.02 5.14 -5.61
C VAL A 60 5.71 4.86 -6.33
N ILE A 61 5.08 5.92 -6.83
CA ILE A 61 3.97 5.80 -7.76
C ILE A 61 4.57 5.51 -9.14
N ASP A 62 4.39 4.29 -9.63
CA ASP A 62 4.90 3.86 -10.93
C ASP A 62 3.97 4.31 -12.06
N ASP A 63 4.34 5.41 -12.71
CA ASP A 63 3.60 6.04 -13.80
C ASP A 63 3.44 5.15 -15.03
N MET A 64 4.41 4.27 -15.32
CA MET A 64 4.33 3.34 -16.44
C MET A 64 3.17 2.36 -16.27
N HIS A 65 3.07 1.69 -15.11
CA HIS A 65 1.99 0.74 -14.87
C HIS A 65 0.65 1.44 -14.63
N LEU A 66 0.65 2.62 -13.99
CA LEU A 66 -0.58 3.41 -13.85
C LEU A 66 -1.19 3.78 -15.20
N GLY A 67 -0.37 4.21 -16.16
CA GLY A 67 -0.80 4.54 -17.51
C GLY A 67 -1.31 3.30 -18.25
N TYR A 68 -0.57 2.20 -18.18
CA TYR A 68 -0.96 0.93 -18.80
C TYR A 68 -2.30 0.40 -18.28
N LEU A 69 -2.55 0.52 -16.97
CA LEU A 69 -3.81 0.07 -16.33
C LEU A 69 -4.98 1.04 -16.53
N GLY A 70 -4.82 2.14 -17.28
CA GLY A 70 -5.87 3.13 -17.51
C GLY A 70 -6.25 3.94 -16.26
N LEU A 71 -5.36 3.94 -15.24
CA LEU A 71 -5.63 4.64 -13.98
C LEU A 71 -5.59 6.16 -14.16
N PHE A 72 -4.80 6.68 -15.10
CA PHE A 72 -4.83 8.11 -15.43
C PHE A 72 -6.15 8.56 -16.03
N GLU A 73 -6.71 7.82 -17.01
CA GLU A 73 -8.03 8.13 -17.58
C GLU A 73 -9.11 8.12 -16.50
N THR A 74 -9.07 7.12 -15.61
CA THR A 74 -10.03 6.99 -14.52
C THR A 74 -9.91 8.15 -13.52
N HIS A 75 -8.71 8.46 -13.04
CA HIS A 75 -8.53 9.47 -12.00
C HIS A 75 -8.65 10.90 -12.53
N LEU A 76 -8.10 11.20 -13.71
CA LEU A 76 -8.09 12.56 -14.24
C LEU A 76 -9.40 12.93 -14.94
N CYS A 77 -9.89 12.06 -15.82
CA CYS A 77 -11.06 12.37 -16.64
C CYS A 77 -12.37 11.95 -15.98
N LYS A 78 -12.45 10.74 -15.41
CA LYS A 78 -13.71 10.23 -14.83
C LYS A 78 -13.96 10.77 -13.42
N ILE A 79 -12.92 10.80 -12.57
CA ILE A 79 -13.04 11.26 -11.19
C ILE A 79 -12.88 12.78 -11.11
N TRP A 80 -11.79 13.34 -11.66
CA TRP A 80 -11.52 14.78 -11.56
C TRP A 80 -12.23 15.65 -12.60
N GLY A 81 -12.74 15.06 -13.70
CA GLY A 81 -13.45 15.79 -14.74
C GLY A 81 -12.57 16.72 -15.59
N ILE A 82 -11.26 16.43 -15.68
CA ILE A 82 -10.34 17.18 -16.55
C ILE A 82 -10.62 16.78 -18.00
N ASN A 83 -11.02 17.76 -18.81
CA ASN A 83 -11.23 17.66 -20.26
C ASN A 83 -10.06 18.27 -21.03
#